data_AF-A0A0P9QV25-F1
#
_entry.id   AF-A0A0P9QV25-F1
#
_cell.length_a   1.000
_cell.length_b   1.000
_cell.length_c   1.000
_cell.angle_alpha   90.00
_cell.angle_beta   90.00
_cell.angle_gamma   90.00
#
_symmetry.space_group_name_H-M   'P 1'
#
loop_
_entity.id
_entity.type
_entity.pdbx_description
1 polymer ?
#
loop_
_entity_poly.entity_id
_entity_poly.type
_entity_poly.pdbx_seq_one_letter_code
_entity_poly.pdbx_strand_id
1 'polypeptide(L)'
;MDLDQRIQSNVETLKAYQNGAYAKRYVELLQRVRDTESRVFPGQQPMLSEAVAFNYFKLLAYKDEYEVARLYSNGEFTRQLEAQFEGDYRLEFHLAPSWLAKRDPHNGLPRKRSFGPWMLRAFNVLAKFKFLRGTALDPFGHSLERKQERELIDGYVRDIELILQHLQAQNRHTALNLARLPERIRGYGYIKESAMKAAALQADILRKSLESGEVVAPKLYEAAA
;
A
#
# COMPACT_ATOMS: atom_id res chain seq x y z
N MET A 1 -4.03 8.58 -18.56
CA MET A 1 -3.98 9.53 -17.43
C MET A 1 -2.55 9.98 -17.32
N ASP A 2 -2.34 11.29 -17.45
CA ASP A 2 -1.03 11.92 -17.30
C ASP A 2 -0.49 11.76 -15.86
N LEU A 3 0.83 11.90 -15.67
CA LEU A 3 1.47 11.75 -14.35
C LEU A 3 0.91 12.76 -13.34
N ASP A 4 0.72 14.02 -13.73
CA ASP A 4 0.21 15.05 -12.81
C ASP A 4 -1.25 14.78 -12.42
N GLN A 5 -2.06 14.29 -13.37
CA GLN A 5 -3.42 13.83 -13.07
C GLN A 5 -3.42 12.65 -12.08
N ARG A 6 -2.47 11.72 -12.21
CA ARG A 6 -2.31 10.61 -11.25
C ARG A 6 -1.98 11.11 -9.86
N ILE A 7 -1.01 12.02 -9.76
CA ILE A 7 -0.56 12.58 -8.49
C ILE A 7 -1.73 13.29 -7.81
N GLN A 8 -2.50 14.09 -8.55
CA GLN A 8 -3.65 14.79 -8.00
C GLN A 8 -4.72 13.82 -7.50
N SER A 9 -5.05 12.78 -8.28
CA SER A 9 -6.00 11.73 -7.86
C SER A 9 -5.52 10.98 -6.61
N ASN A 10 -4.23 10.69 -6.52
CA ASN A 10 -3.62 10.03 -5.37
C ASN A 10 -3.68 10.92 -4.13
N VAL A 11 -3.39 12.22 -4.27
CA VAL A 11 -3.46 13.20 -3.18
C VAL A 11 -4.87 13.29 -2.61
N GLU A 12 -5.90 13.41 -3.45
CA GLU A 12 -7.28 13.46 -2.98
C GLU A 12 -7.69 12.14 -2.30
N THR A 13 -7.25 11.02 -2.85
CA THR A 13 -7.49 9.71 -2.21
C THR A 13 -6.81 9.61 -0.85
N LEU A 14 -5.56 10.06 -0.71
CA LEU A 14 -4.81 10.02 0.55
C LEU A 14 -5.38 10.98 1.61
N LYS A 15 -5.90 12.14 1.20
CA LYS A 15 -6.65 13.05 2.08
C LYS A 15 -7.91 12.39 2.62
N ALA A 16 -8.69 11.74 1.74
CA ALA A 16 -9.88 11.01 2.13
C ALA A 16 -9.54 9.80 3.01
N TYR A 17 -8.47 9.07 2.67
CA TYR A 17 -7.95 7.91 3.39
C TYR A 17 -7.56 8.27 4.82
N GLN A 18 -6.69 9.28 5.02
CA GLN A 18 -6.22 9.69 6.34
C GLN A 18 -6.48 11.18 6.57
N ASN A 19 -5.62 12.06 6.07
CA ASN A 19 -5.69 13.51 6.24
C ASN A 19 -4.73 14.24 5.28
N GLY A 20 -4.72 15.57 5.34
CA GLY A 20 -3.84 16.41 4.52
C GLY A 20 -2.34 16.20 4.75
N ALA A 21 -1.92 15.95 6.00
CA ALA A 21 -0.51 15.68 6.30
C ALA A 21 -0.02 14.36 5.67
N TYR A 22 -0.88 13.34 5.62
CA TYR A 22 -0.58 12.07 4.98
C TYR A 22 -0.41 12.20 3.47
N ALA A 23 -1.27 12.99 2.83
CA ALA A 23 -1.12 13.34 1.41
C ALA A 23 0.11 14.21 1.16
N LYS A 24 0.45 15.13 2.07
CA LYS A 24 1.65 15.97 1.97
C LYS A 24 2.93 15.13 1.96
N ARG A 25 3.03 14.12 2.83
CA ARG A 25 4.16 13.16 2.85
C ARG A 25 4.38 12.51 1.49
N TYR A 26 3.30 12.12 0.80
CA TYR A 26 3.37 11.55 -0.55
C TYR A 26 3.97 12.53 -1.57
N VAL A 27 3.46 13.77 -1.58
CA VAL A 27 3.92 14.82 -2.51
C VAL A 27 5.38 15.19 -2.25
N GLU A 28 5.79 15.32 -0.99
CA GLU A 28 7.15 15.71 -0.60
C GLU A 28 8.21 14.70 -1.06
N LEU A 29 7.95 13.39 -0.93
CA LEU A 29 8.86 12.37 -1.44
C LEU A 29 8.93 12.42 -2.97
N LEU A 30 7.77 12.53 -3.62
CA LEU A 30 7.68 12.51 -5.07
C LEU A 30 8.33 13.73 -5.72
N GLN A 31 8.21 14.91 -5.10
CA GLN A 31 8.87 16.12 -5.58
C GLN A 31 10.39 15.96 -5.57
N ARG A 32 10.96 15.42 -4.48
CA ARG A 32 12.40 15.16 -4.40
C ARG A 32 12.88 14.16 -5.46
N VAL A 33 12.06 13.17 -5.78
CA VAL A 33 12.31 12.22 -6.88
C VAL A 33 12.30 12.93 -8.23
N ARG A 34 11.28 13.76 -8.51
CA ARG A 34 11.19 14.52 -9.77
C ARG A 34 12.37 15.48 -9.94
N ASP A 35 12.75 16.20 -8.90
CA ASP A 35 13.86 17.16 -8.93
C ASP A 35 15.19 16.45 -9.21
N THR A 36 15.42 15.32 -8.52
CA THR A 36 16.65 14.53 -8.69
C THR A 36 16.69 13.85 -10.06
N GLU A 37 15.59 13.24 -10.50
CA GLU A 37 15.48 12.58 -11.80
C GLU A 37 15.67 13.57 -12.95
N SER A 38 15.05 14.75 -12.89
CA SER A 38 15.16 15.79 -13.93
C SER A 38 16.58 16.34 -14.05
N ARG A 39 17.32 16.41 -12.93
CA ARG A 39 18.72 16.83 -12.91
C ARG A 39 19.66 15.79 -13.50
N VAL A 40 19.44 14.50 -13.21
CA VAL A 40 20.31 13.41 -13.68
C VAL A 40 19.98 13.00 -15.13
N PHE A 41 18.72 13.11 -15.55
CA PHE A 41 18.22 12.70 -16.86
C PHE A 41 17.46 13.83 -17.58
N PRO A 42 18.12 14.96 -17.89
CA PRO A 42 17.46 16.10 -18.51
C PRO A 42 16.85 15.72 -19.87
N GLY A 43 15.58 16.09 -20.07
CA GLY A 43 14.84 15.83 -21.32
C GLY A 43 14.39 14.38 -21.53
N GLN A 44 14.61 13.48 -20.56
CA GLN A 44 14.13 12.10 -20.63
C GLN A 44 12.78 11.93 -19.92
N GLN A 45 12.06 10.85 -20.26
CA GLN A 45 10.79 10.50 -19.61
C GLN A 45 10.98 10.23 -18.12
N PRO A 46 10.08 10.67 -17.22
CA PRO A 46 10.26 10.60 -15.76
C PRO A 46 9.87 9.22 -15.17
N MET A 47 10.51 8.16 -15.66
CA MET A 47 10.16 6.77 -15.33
C MET A 47 10.28 6.43 -13.83
N LEU A 48 11.26 7.00 -13.13
CA LEU A 48 11.41 6.80 -11.69
C LEU A 48 10.28 7.50 -10.93
N SER A 49 9.96 8.73 -11.32
CA SER A 49 8.84 9.48 -10.75
C SER A 49 7.51 8.75 -10.95
N GLU A 50 7.26 8.19 -12.13
CA GLU A 50 6.07 7.38 -12.39
C GLU A 50 6.02 6.12 -11.50
N ALA A 51 7.13 5.40 -11.38
CA ALA A 51 7.22 4.21 -10.55
C ALA A 51 6.97 4.53 -9.07
N VAL A 52 7.54 5.63 -8.56
CA VAL A 52 7.33 6.08 -7.18
C VAL A 52 5.89 6.56 -6.97
N ALA A 53 5.34 7.33 -7.93
CA ALA A 53 3.97 7.82 -7.85
C ALA A 53 2.97 6.66 -7.71
N PHE A 54 3.18 5.56 -8.43
CA PHE A 54 2.34 4.36 -8.35
C PHE A 54 2.60 3.54 -7.07
N ASN A 55 3.85 3.15 -6.84
CA ASN A 55 4.19 2.18 -5.79
C ASN A 55 4.09 2.78 -4.39
N TYR A 56 4.48 4.05 -4.22
CA TYR A 56 4.36 4.68 -2.91
C TYR A 56 2.89 4.86 -2.51
N PHE A 57 2.06 5.30 -3.46
CA PHE A 57 0.62 5.40 -3.24
C PHE A 57 0.00 4.05 -2.89
N LYS A 58 0.36 2.97 -3.60
CA LYS A 58 -0.09 1.61 -3.30
C LYS A 58 0.23 1.21 -1.86
N LEU A 59 1.44 1.51 -1.37
CA LEU A 59 1.85 1.19 -0.01
C LEU A 59 1.14 2.05 1.03
N LEU A 60 0.93 3.34 0.75
CA LEU A 60 0.25 4.26 1.66
C LEU A 60 -1.26 3.96 1.77
N ALA A 61 -1.90 3.56 0.67
CA ALA A 61 -3.34 3.30 0.60
C ALA A 61 -3.68 1.81 0.81
N TYR A 62 -3.05 1.16 1.80
CA TYR A 62 -3.37 -0.22 2.14
C TYR A 62 -4.79 -0.31 2.73
N LYS A 63 -5.53 -1.34 2.32
CA LYS A 63 -6.92 -1.55 2.76
C LYS A 63 -6.93 -2.03 4.21
N ASP A 64 -7.27 -1.13 5.10
CA ASP A 64 -7.44 -1.41 6.51
C ASP A 64 -8.88 -1.29 6.97
N GLU A 65 -9.12 -1.57 8.25
CA GLU A 65 -10.46 -1.60 8.82
C GLU A 65 -11.17 -0.25 8.67
N TYR A 66 -10.43 0.85 8.84
CA TYR A 66 -10.96 2.20 8.68
C TYR A 66 -11.29 2.52 7.21
N GLU A 67 -10.44 2.12 6.26
CA GLU A 67 -10.68 2.33 4.85
C GLU A 67 -11.84 1.48 4.33
N VAL A 68 -11.91 0.23 4.76
CA VAL A 68 -13.08 -0.63 4.48
C VAL A 68 -14.35 0.04 5.02
N ALA A 69 -14.33 0.52 6.26
CA ALA A 69 -15.46 1.22 6.86
C ALA A 69 -15.86 2.48 6.05
N ARG A 70 -14.88 3.26 5.59
CA ARG A 70 -15.12 4.45 4.75
C ARG A 70 -15.79 4.07 3.42
N LEU A 71 -15.31 3.03 2.75
CA LEU A 71 -15.86 2.55 1.47
C LEU A 71 -17.31 2.06 1.61
N TYR A 72 -17.66 1.43 2.73
CA TYR A 72 -19.04 1.02 3.00
C TYR A 72 -19.97 2.16 3.47
N SER A 73 -19.41 3.28 3.92
CA SER A 73 -20.18 4.38 4.53
C SER A 73 -20.16 5.69 3.75
N ASN A 74 -19.42 5.79 2.65
CA ASN A 74 -19.36 6.97 1.77
C ASN A 74 -20.63 7.17 0.90
N GLY A 75 -21.62 6.29 1.02
CA GLY A 75 -22.87 6.31 0.26
C GLY A 75 -22.77 5.75 -1.16
N GLU A 76 -21.57 5.51 -1.69
CA GLU A 76 -21.38 4.89 -3.00
C GLU A 76 -21.87 3.44 -3.01
N PHE A 77 -21.55 2.69 -1.95
CA PHE A 77 -22.05 1.33 -1.77
C PHE A 77 -23.58 1.26 -1.78
N THR A 78 -24.25 2.17 -1.06
CA THR A 78 -25.72 2.22 -1.02
C THR A 78 -26.31 2.56 -2.39
N ARG A 79 -25.75 3.53 -3.11
CA ARG A 79 -26.20 3.86 -4.48
C ARG A 79 -26.02 2.69 -5.45
N GLN A 80 -24.92 1.95 -5.34
CA GLN A 80 -24.68 0.75 -6.16
C GLN A 80 -25.70 -0.35 -5.84
N LEU A 81 -26.04 -0.53 -4.56
CA LEU A 81 -27.08 -1.48 -4.15
C LEU A 81 -28.45 -1.11 -4.71
N GLU A 82 -28.86 0.16 -4.57
CA GLU A 82 -30.14 0.67 -5.08
C GLU A 82 -30.23 0.60 -6.61
N ALA A 83 -29.11 0.75 -7.32
CA ALA A 83 -29.08 0.62 -8.78
C ALA A 83 -29.15 -0.83 -9.27
N GLN A 84 -28.73 -1.80 -8.44
CA GLN A 84 -28.61 -3.20 -8.83
C GLN A 84 -29.77 -4.07 -8.34
N PHE A 85 -30.40 -3.70 -7.23
CA PHE A 85 -31.45 -4.50 -6.58
C PHE A 85 -32.74 -3.69 -6.45
N GLU A 86 -33.83 -4.28 -6.95
CA GLU A 86 -35.20 -3.77 -6.77
C GLU A 86 -35.91 -4.49 -5.62
N GLY A 87 -36.81 -3.79 -4.93
CA GLY A 87 -37.64 -4.36 -3.85
C GLY A 87 -36.97 -4.41 -2.47
N ASP A 88 -37.58 -5.15 -1.54
CA ASP A 88 -37.10 -5.26 -0.16
C ASP A 88 -35.92 -6.26 -0.08
N TYR A 89 -34.72 -5.74 0.16
CA TYR A 89 -33.54 -6.56 0.41
C TYR A 89 -32.99 -6.34 1.83
N ARG A 90 -32.36 -7.38 2.38
CA ARG A 90 -31.68 -7.32 3.67
C ARG A 90 -30.18 -7.51 3.48
N LEU A 91 -29.40 -6.56 3.98
CA LEU A 91 -27.95 -6.65 3.95
C LEU A 91 -27.42 -7.52 5.10
N GLU A 92 -26.54 -8.45 4.76
CA GLU A 92 -25.77 -9.24 5.70
C GLU A 92 -24.28 -9.13 5.35
N PHE A 93 -23.47 -8.77 6.34
CA PHE A 93 -22.04 -8.58 6.21
C PHE A 93 -21.31 -9.75 6.85
N HIS A 94 -20.52 -10.48 6.06
CA HIS A 94 -19.67 -11.56 6.55
C HIS A 94 -18.27 -11.02 6.81
N LEU A 95 -17.97 -10.77 8.08
CA LEU A 95 -16.69 -10.20 8.50
C LEU A 95 -15.95 -11.21 9.38
N ALA A 96 -14.62 -11.21 9.26
CA ALA A 96 -13.74 -11.91 10.18
C ALA A 96 -12.95 -10.89 11.00
N PRO A 97 -13.59 -10.18 11.95
CA PRO A 97 -12.91 -9.17 12.75
C PRO A 97 -11.76 -9.82 13.52
N SER A 98 -10.52 -9.45 13.17
CA SER A 98 -9.27 -10.00 13.70
C SER A 98 -9.16 -9.93 15.23
N TRP A 99 -9.85 -8.98 15.85
CA TRP A 99 -9.94 -8.74 17.30
C TRP A 99 -11.00 -9.58 18.02
N LEU A 100 -11.91 -10.23 17.28
CA LEU A 100 -13.05 -11.00 17.81
C LEU A 100 -13.04 -12.47 17.35
N ALA A 101 -12.40 -12.76 16.22
CA ALA A 101 -12.36 -14.09 15.63
C ALA A 101 -11.27 -14.94 16.31
N LYS A 102 -11.67 -15.78 17.26
CA LYS A 102 -10.87 -16.96 17.62
C LYS A 102 -10.61 -17.74 16.33
N ARG A 103 -9.33 -18.05 16.07
CA ARG A 103 -8.95 -18.92 14.95
C ARG A 103 -9.62 -20.28 15.14
N ASP A 104 -10.12 -20.83 14.04
CA ASP A 104 -10.73 -22.15 14.09
C ASP A 104 -9.67 -23.19 14.48
N PRO A 105 -9.93 -24.05 15.49
CA PRO A 105 -8.95 -25.03 15.95
C PRO A 105 -8.53 -26.05 14.88
N HIS A 106 -9.37 -26.28 13.87
CA HIS A 106 -9.14 -27.35 12.88
C HIS A 106 -8.37 -26.88 11.65
N ASN A 107 -8.52 -25.60 11.25
CA ASN A 107 -7.87 -25.07 10.03
C ASN A 107 -7.07 -23.79 10.26
N GLY A 108 -7.07 -23.23 11.47
CA GLY A 108 -6.32 -22.03 11.83
C GLY A 108 -6.86 -20.72 11.24
N LEU A 109 -7.94 -20.74 10.46
CA LEU A 109 -8.48 -19.58 9.79
C LEU A 109 -9.36 -18.72 10.73
N PRO A 110 -9.41 -17.39 10.52
CA PRO A 110 -10.34 -16.53 11.23
C PRO A 110 -11.80 -16.94 10.97
N ARG A 111 -12.57 -17.20 12.03
CA ARG A 111 -14.00 -17.50 11.91
C ARG A 111 -14.77 -16.29 11.38
N LYS A 112 -15.44 -16.47 10.23
CA LYS A 112 -16.36 -15.48 9.68
C LYS A 112 -17.61 -15.41 10.56
N ARG A 113 -18.06 -14.20 10.86
CA ARG A 113 -19.32 -13.92 11.56
C ARG A 113 -20.20 -13.07 10.68
N SER A 114 -21.49 -13.37 10.74
CA SER A 114 -22.52 -12.60 10.08
C SER A 114 -22.98 -11.44 10.93
N PHE A 115 -23.14 -10.29 10.30
CA PHE A 115 -23.66 -9.10 10.93
C PHE A 115 -24.77 -8.50 10.07
N GLY A 116 -25.86 -8.07 10.70
CA GLY A 116 -27.01 -7.51 9.98
C GLY A 116 -26.82 -6.06 9.50
N PRO A 117 -27.89 -5.42 9.00
CA PRO A 117 -27.85 -4.09 8.38
C PRO A 117 -27.30 -2.96 9.27
N TRP A 118 -27.35 -3.13 10.61
CA TRP A 118 -26.83 -2.17 11.57
C TRP A 118 -25.33 -1.89 11.37
N MET A 119 -24.59 -2.79 10.73
CA MET A 119 -23.17 -2.61 10.42
C MET A 119 -22.86 -1.41 9.56
N LEU A 120 -23.76 -0.96 8.70
CA LEU A 120 -23.54 0.27 7.92
C LEU A 120 -23.37 1.48 8.85
N ARG A 121 -24.15 1.53 9.95
CA ARG A 121 -24.00 2.57 10.98
C ARG A 121 -22.69 2.41 11.74
N ALA A 122 -22.31 1.17 12.05
CA ALA A 122 -21.03 0.88 12.71
C ALA A 122 -19.83 1.29 11.85
N PHE A 123 -19.86 1.02 10.54
CA PHE A 123 -18.84 1.46 9.60
C PHE A 123 -18.78 2.99 9.48
N ASN A 124 -19.92 3.68 9.48
CA ASN A 124 -19.94 5.15 9.49
C ASN A 124 -19.24 5.72 10.74
N VAL A 125 -19.52 5.16 11.92
CA VAL A 125 -18.84 5.55 13.16
C VAL A 125 -17.35 5.22 13.07
N LEU A 126 -16.99 4.00 12.68
CA LEU A 126 -15.60 3.56 12.58
C LEU A 126 -14.77 4.41 11.61
N ALA A 127 -15.34 4.80 10.47
CA ALA A 127 -14.68 5.64 9.48
C ALA A 127 -14.27 7.02 10.04
N LYS A 128 -15.00 7.55 11.03
CA LYS A 128 -14.65 8.81 11.72
C LYS A 128 -13.43 8.68 12.63
N PHE A 129 -13.13 7.47 13.10
CA PHE A 129 -11.99 7.17 13.96
C PHE A 129 -10.70 6.85 13.19
N LYS A 130 -10.65 7.10 11.87
CA LYS A 130 -9.42 6.93 11.06
C LYS A 130 -8.19 7.67 11.61
N PHE A 131 -8.38 8.73 12.41
CA PHE A 131 -7.27 9.43 13.05
C PHE A 131 -6.51 8.58 14.08
N LEU A 132 -7.12 7.49 14.59
CA LEU A 132 -6.47 6.52 15.46
C LEU A 132 -5.48 5.62 14.70
N ARG A 133 -5.60 5.51 13.37
CA ARG A 133 -4.75 4.65 12.53
C ARG A 133 -3.27 4.86 12.84
N GLY A 134 -2.58 3.78 13.17
CA GLY A 134 -1.13 3.78 13.44
C GLY A 134 -0.72 4.46 14.75
N THR A 135 -1.67 4.89 15.60
CA THR A 135 -1.39 5.40 16.95
C THR A 135 -1.34 4.27 17.97
N ALA A 136 -0.84 4.55 19.17
CA ALA A 136 -0.88 3.60 20.29
C ALA A 136 -2.31 3.23 20.75
N LEU A 137 -3.30 4.02 20.35
CA LEU A 137 -4.72 3.80 20.64
C LEU A 137 -5.45 3.06 19.49
N ASP A 138 -4.72 2.58 18.49
CA ASP A 138 -5.30 1.86 17.35
C ASP A 138 -5.62 0.40 17.72
N PRO A 139 -6.91 0.03 17.91
CA PRO A 139 -7.26 -1.35 18.27
C PRO A 139 -6.91 -2.37 17.17
N PHE A 140 -6.77 -1.92 15.92
CA PHE A 140 -6.41 -2.80 14.80
C PHE A 140 -4.92 -2.79 14.50
N GLY A 141 -4.20 -1.77 14.98
CA GLY A 141 -2.83 -1.47 14.58
C GLY A 141 -1.77 -2.47 15.06
N HIS A 142 -2.09 -3.33 16.03
CA HIS A 142 -1.12 -4.20 16.69
C HIS A 142 -0.91 -5.57 16.02
N SER A 143 -1.70 -5.92 15.00
CA SER A 143 -1.52 -7.19 14.28
C SER A 143 -0.16 -7.25 13.56
N LEU A 144 0.35 -8.46 13.35
CA LEU A 144 1.59 -8.67 12.60
C LEU A 144 1.51 -8.06 11.19
N GLU A 145 0.37 -8.24 10.52
CA GLU A 145 0.11 -7.69 9.19
C GLU A 145 0.21 -6.16 9.20
N ARG A 146 -0.41 -5.47 10.18
CA ARG A 146 -0.35 -4.00 10.25
C ARG A 146 1.05 -3.48 10.56
N LYS A 147 1.83 -4.21 11.36
CA LYS A 147 3.24 -3.88 11.60
C LYS A 147 4.05 -4.01 10.31
N GLN A 148 3.91 -5.13 9.61
CA GLN A 148 4.58 -5.40 8.33
C GLN A 148 4.23 -4.36 7.25
N GLU A 149 2.99 -3.91 7.15
CA GLU A 149 2.61 -2.84 6.19
C GLU A 149 3.31 -1.51 6.49
N ARG A 150 3.39 -1.13 7.76
CA ARG A 150 4.12 0.10 8.16
C ARG A 150 5.61 -0.03 7.93
N GLU A 151 6.19 -1.18 8.24
CA GLU A 151 7.59 -1.49 7.97
C GLU A 151 7.89 -1.44 6.45
N LEU A 152 6.97 -1.91 5.60
CA LEU A 152 7.09 -1.79 4.14
C LEU A 152 7.07 -0.33 3.68
N ILE A 153 6.20 0.51 4.24
CA ILE A 153 6.15 1.95 3.91
C ILE A 153 7.49 2.60 4.27
N ASP A 154 7.98 2.37 5.48
CA ASP A 154 9.21 3.01 5.96
C ASP A 154 10.46 2.45 5.27
N GLY A 155 10.47 1.15 4.95
CA GLY A 155 11.49 0.53 4.12
C GLY A 155 11.53 1.11 2.72
N TYR A 156 10.37 1.30 2.11
CA TYR A 156 10.28 1.92 0.78
C TYR A 156 10.79 3.36 0.80
N VAL A 157 10.45 4.16 1.81
CA VAL A 157 10.99 5.52 1.93
C VAL A 157 12.51 5.48 2.02
N ARG A 158 13.10 4.60 2.85
CA ARG A 158 14.56 4.43 2.91
C ARG A 158 15.18 4.04 1.57
N ASP A 159 14.51 3.15 0.82
CA ASP A 159 14.97 2.75 -0.50
C ASP A 159 14.96 3.92 -1.50
N ILE A 160 13.92 4.76 -1.45
CA ILE A 160 13.89 5.97 -2.27
C ILE A 160 14.96 6.96 -1.84
N GLU A 161 15.19 7.18 -0.53
CA GLU A 161 16.30 8.03 -0.08
C GLU A 161 17.66 7.54 -0.58
N LEU A 162 17.90 6.23 -0.53
CA LEU A 162 19.13 5.63 -1.05
C LEU A 162 19.26 5.86 -2.56
N ILE A 163 18.17 5.67 -3.31
CA ILE A 163 18.15 5.99 -4.73
C ILE A 163 18.50 7.46 -4.94
N LEU A 164 17.89 8.40 -4.23
CA LEU A 164 18.17 9.84 -4.40
C LEU A 164 19.62 10.21 -4.13
N GLN A 165 20.29 9.50 -3.20
CA GLN A 165 21.70 9.71 -2.88
C GLN A 165 22.65 9.16 -3.96
N HIS A 166 22.30 8.03 -4.57
CA HIS A 166 23.19 7.30 -5.49
C HIS A 166 22.76 7.35 -6.96
N LEU A 167 21.66 8.00 -7.32
CA LEU A 167 21.13 8.01 -8.68
C LEU A 167 22.11 8.65 -9.67
N GLN A 168 22.49 7.87 -10.67
CA GLN A 168 23.42 8.25 -11.73
C GLN A 168 22.96 7.64 -13.07
N ALA A 169 23.55 8.10 -14.18
CA ALA A 169 23.11 7.69 -15.51
C ALA A 169 23.18 6.16 -15.72
N GLN A 170 24.23 5.52 -15.20
CA GLN A 170 24.53 4.10 -15.38
C GLN A 170 23.67 3.17 -14.50
N ASN A 171 23.09 3.66 -13.39
CA ASN A 171 22.33 2.82 -12.45
C ASN A 171 20.82 3.07 -12.48
N ARG A 172 20.33 3.81 -13.50
CA ARG A 172 18.91 4.10 -13.70
C ARG A 172 18.03 2.85 -13.63
N HIS A 173 18.47 1.76 -14.26
CA HIS A 173 17.73 0.51 -14.28
C HIS A 173 17.63 -0.13 -12.89
N THR A 174 18.73 -0.14 -12.12
CA THR A 174 18.76 -0.65 -10.74
C THR A 174 17.84 0.16 -9.84
N ALA A 175 17.90 1.49 -9.92
CA ALA A 175 17.02 2.39 -9.18
C ALA A 175 15.53 2.14 -9.51
N LEU A 176 15.19 2.01 -10.79
CA LEU A 176 13.84 1.72 -11.22
C LEU A 176 13.35 0.36 -10.71
N ASN A 177 14.18 -0.68 -10.77
CA ASN A 177 13.83 -2.01 -10.27
C ASN A 177 13.58 -2.00 -8.76
N LEU A 178 14.39 -1.25 -7.99
CA LEU A 178 14.21 -1.11 -6.55
C LEU A 178 12.89 -0.38 -6.24
N ALA A 179 12.61 0.74 -6.91
CA ALA A 179 11.36 1.50 -6.74
C ALA A 179 10.09 0.72 -7.13
N ARG A 180 10.22 -0.33 -7.97
CA ARG A 180 9.11 -1.18 -8.45
C ARG A 180 8.92 -2.48 -7.68
N LEU A 181 9.77 -2.79 -6.68
CA LEU A 181 9.61 -4.00 -5.87
C LEU A 181 8.22 -4.19 -5.24
N PRO A 182 7.51 -3.13 -4.78
CA PRO A 182 6.16 -3.29 -4.25
C PRO A 182 5.16 -3.88 -5.25
N GLU A 183 5.42 -3.84 -6.56
CA GLU A 183 4.58 -4.47 -7.58
C GLU A 183 4.56 -6.00 -7.44
N ARG A 184 5.64 -6.59 -6.91
CA ARG A 184 5.80 -8.03 -6.69
C ARG A 184 5.12 -8.52 -5.41
N ILE A 185 4.83 -7.62 -4.47
CA ILE A 185 4.13 -7.95 -3.22
C ILE A 185 2.63 -7.94 -3.52
N ARG A 186 2.06 -9.14 -3.66
CA ARG A 186 0.64 -9.39 -3.97
C ARG A 186 0.11 -10.56 -3.14
N GLY A 187 -1.21 -10.72 -3.13
CA GLY A 187 -1.88 -11.78 -2.39
C GLY A 187 -2.18 -11.41 -0.94
N TYR A 188 -2.58 -12.41 -0.16
CA TYR A 188 -3.03 -12.29 1.23
C TYR A 188 -2.36 -13.36 2.10
N GLY A 189 -2.26 -13.11 3.42
CA GLY A 189 -1.69 -14.05 4.39
C GLY A 189 -0.30 -14.56 4.00
N TYR A 190 -0.10 -15.88 4.06
CA TYR A 190 1.20 -16.52 3.80
C TYR A 190 1.76 -16.26 2.39
N ILE A 191 0.91 -16.06 1.38
CA ILE A 191 1.34 -15.74 0.02
C ILE A 191 2.02 -14.37 0.01
N LYS A 192 1.39 -13.39 0.68
CA LYS A 192 1.95 -12.05 0.81
C LYS A 192 3.24 -12.06 1.61
N GLU A 193 3.28 -12.79 2.72
CA GLU A 193 4.49 -12.92 3.54
C GLU A 193 5.67 -13.52 2.76
N SER A 194 5.43 -14.56 1.96
CA SER A 194 6.45 -15.15 1.08
C SER A 194 6.95 -14.15 0.04
N ALA A 195 6.02 -13.44 -0.61
CA ALA A 195 6.37 -12.39 -1.58
C ALA A 195 7.15 -11.24 -0.95
N MET A 196 6.84 -10.86 0.29
CA MET A 196 7.58 -9.84 1.05
C MET A 196 9.01 -10.29 1.33
N LYS A 197 9.22 -11.55 1.74
CA LYS A 197 10.57 -12.10 1.98
C LYS A 197 11.39 -12.13 0.69
N ALA A 198 10.81 -12.59 -0.42
CA ALA A 198 11.48 -12.58 -1.72
C ALA A 198 11.82 -11.16 -2.18
N ALA A 199 10.90 -10.19 -1.99
CA ALA A 199 11.15 -8.80 -2.31
C ALA A 199 12.26 -8.19 -1.45
N ALA A 200 12.34 -8.54 -0.16
CA ALA A 200 13.40 -8.07 0.73
C ALA A 200 14.79 -8.55 0.28
N LEU A 201 14.93 -9.82 -0.11
CA LEU A 201 16.18 -10.35 -0.65
C LEU A 201 16.60 -9.63 -1.94
N GLN A 202 15.63 -9.39 -2.84
CA GLN A 202 15.87 -8.64 -4.07
C GLN A 202 16.26 -7.18 -3.77
N ALA A 203 15.64 -6.55 -2.76
CA ALA A 203 15.98 -5.20 -2.34
C ALA A 203 17.42 -5.11 -1.86
N ASP A 204 17.88 -6.06 -1.04
CA ASP A 204 19.26 -6.06 -0.54
C ASP A 204 20.31 -6.16 -1.66
N ILE A 205 20.03 -6.95 -2.70
CA ILE A 205 20.91 -7.04 -3.88
C ILE A 205 20.94 -5.69 -4.63
N LEU A 206 19.77 -5.08 -4.85
CA LEU A 206 19.65 -3.82 -5.59
C LEU A 206 20.25 -2.64 -4.81
N ARG A 207 20.10 -2.60 -3.49
CA ARG A 207 20.74 -1.61 -2.59
C ARG A 207 22.25 -1.66 -2.72
N LYS A 208 22.84 -2.85 -2.57
CA LYS A 208 24.29 -3.05 -2.72
C LYS A 208 24.78 -2.63 -4.10
N SER A 209 24.03 -2.97 -5.15
CA SER A 209 24.34 -2.57 -6.53
C SER A 209 24.27 -1.05 -6.75
N LEU A 210 23.34 -0.35 -6.09
CA LEU A 210 23.28 1.12 -6.13
C LEU A 210 24.47 1.77 -5.42
N GLU A 211 24.88 1.23 -4.27
CA GLU A 211 25.99 1.75 -3.48
C GLU A 211 27.35 1.49 -4.12
N SER A 212 27.56 0.30 -4.69
CA SER A 212 28.85 -0.08 -5.31
C SER A 212 29.00 0.44 -6.75
N GLY A 213 27.91 0.78 -7.43
CA GLY A 213 27.90 1.12 -8.85
C GLY A 213 28.09 -0.07 -9.79
N GLU A 214 28.25 -1.29 -9.27
CA GLU A 214 28.31 -2.52 -10.05
C GLU A 214 26.91 -3.08 -10.27
N VAL A 215 26.56 -3.42 -11.51
CA VAL A 215 25.30 -4.11 -11.82
C VAL A 215 25.43 -5.56 -11.36
N VAL A 216 24.98 -5.84 -10.14
CA VAL A 216 24.89 -7.22 -9.65
C VAL A 216 23.68 -7.86 -10.33
N ALA A 217 23.93 -8.61 -11.41
CA ALA A 217 22.90 -9.42 -12.04
C ALA A 217 22.34 -10.40 -10.98
N PRO A 218 21.03 -10.39 -10.71
CA PRO A 218 20.46 -11.34 -9.76
C PRO A 218 20.68 -12.74 -10.33
N LYS A 219 21.38 -13.60 -9.57
CA LYS A 219 21.32 -15.04 -9.81
C LYS A 219 19.86 -15.43 -9.67
N LEU A 220 19.19 -15.72 -10.79
CA LEU A 220 17.84 -16.25 -10.80
C LEU A 220 17.87 -17.53 -9.97
N TYR A 221 17.35 -17.47 -8.75
CA TYR A 221 16.98 -18.69 -8.05
C TYR A 221 15.81 -19.27 -8.83
N GLU A 222 16.06 -20.37 -9.54
CA GLU A 222 15.03 -21.24 -10.06
C GLU A 222 14.10 -21.58 -8.89
N ALA A 223 12.84 -21.16 -8.99
CA ALA A 223 11.81 -21.63 -8.10
C ALA A 223 11.70 -23.15 -8.33
N ALA A 224 12.13 -23.93 -7.34
CA ALA A 224 11.97 -25.37 -7.35
C ALA A 224 10.51 -25.72 -7.64
N ALA A 225 10.33 -26.54 -8.68
CA ALA A 225 9.08 -27.18 -9.06
C ALA A 225 8.60 -28.19 -8.01
#